data_AF-A0A5N5HGC0-F1
#
_entry.id   AF-A0A5N5HGC0-F1
#
_cell.length_a   1.000
_cell.length_b   1.000
_cell.length_c   1.000
_cell.angle_alpha   90.00
_cell.angle_beta   90.00
_cell.angle_gamma   90.00
#
_symmetry.space_group_name_H-M   'P 1'
#
loop_
_entity.id
_entity.type
_entity.pdbx_description
1 polymer ?
#
loop_
_entity_poly.entity_id
_entity_poly.type
_entity_poly.pdbx_seq_one_letter_code
_entity_poly.pdbx_strand_id
1 'polypeptide(L)'
;MANPHAPVGFRFRPSDQEIIRFFLYTMVVKREPLMLLYNNFVHVEDLFSDKEPRETWEDYGGDQLCDDEGSQKKYKPSDGVHRGVRGKSL
;
A
#
# COMPACT_ATOMS: atom_id res chain seq x y z
N MET A 1 -1.58 10.54 -5.23
CA MET A 1 -0.73 11.75 -5.39
C MET A 1 -0.22 12.23 -4.04
N ALA A 2 1.03 11.90 -3.69
CA ALA A 2 1.68 12.37 -2.46
C ALA A 2 1.79 13.91 -2.44
N ASN A 3 1.58 14.53 -1.27
CA ASN A 3 1.79 15.97 -1.10
C ASN A 3 3.29 16.28 -1.27
N PRO A 4 3.72 17.02 -2.31
CA PRO A 4 5.14 17.29 -2.58
C PRO A 4 5.82 18.15 -1.51
N HIS A 5 5.06 18.67 -0.53
CA HIS A 5 5.57 19.44 0.61
C HIS A 5 5.65 18.64 1.92
N ALA A 6 5.27 17.36 1.94
CA ALA A 6 5.44 16.56 3.15
C ALA A 6 6.94 16.26 3.38
N PRO A 7 7.48 16.49 4.59
CA PRO A 7 8.85 16.12 4.90
C PRO A 7 9.07 14.62 4.66
N VAL A 8 10.29 14.28 4.22
CA VAL A 8 10.74 12.91 4.06
C VAL A 8 10.48 12.11 5.34
N GLY A 9 9.86 10.93 5.21
CA GLY A 9 9.50 10.06 6.34
C GLY A 9 8.18 10.39 7.05
N PHE A 10 7.51 11.49 6.71
CA PHE A 10 6.17 11.77 7.22
C PHE A 10 5.15 10.83 6.57
N ARG A 11 4.43 10.04 7.38
CA ARG A 11 3.47 9.03 6.92
C ARG A 11 2.16 9.16 7.67
N PHE A 12 1.06 8.84 7.00
CA PHE A 12 -0.23 8.72 7.65
C PHE A 12 -0.23 7.50 8.59
N ARG A 13 -0.18 7.74 9.90
CA ARG A 13 -0.14 6.70 10.95
C ARG A 13 -1.02 7.10 12.15
N PRO A 14 -2.35 7.17 11.98
CA PRO A 14 -3.24 7.49 13.08
C PRO A 14 -3.27 6.36 14.12
N SER A 15 -3.42 6.72 15.38
CA SER A 15 -3.78 5.81 16.46
C SER A 15 -5.25 5.38 16.36
N ASP A 16 -5.62 4.28 17.02
CA ASP A 16 -7.02 3.82 17.09
C ASP A 16 -7.95 4.91 17.62
N GLN A 17 -7.49 5.68 18.61
CA GLN A 17 -8.26 6.79 19.16
C GLN A 17 -8.47 7.90 18.12
N GLU A 18 -7.47 8.17 17.27
CA GLU A 18 -7.61 9.14 16.20
C GLU A 18 -8.58 8.65 15.12
N ILE A 19 -8.48 7.39 14.72
CA ILE A 19 -9.41 6.74 13.77
C ILE A 19 -10.85 6.89 14.26
N ILE A 20 -11.12 6.53 15.52
CA ILE A 20 -12.47 6.56 16.08
C ILE A 20 -12.97 8.00 16.28
N ARG A 21 -12.21 8.83 17.00
CA ARG A 21 -12.68 10.13 17.48
C ARG A 21 -12.67 11.21 16.41
N PHE A 22 -11.72 11.17 15.47
CA PHE A 22 -11.62 12.19 14.43
C PHE A 22 -12.23 11.74 13.13
N PHE A 23 -11.90 10.56 12.62
CA PHE A 23 -12.36 10.14 11.29
C PHE A 23 -13.78 9.59 11.32
N LEU A 24 -13.99 8.48 12.03
CA LEU A 24 -15.29 7.79 12.03
C LEU A 24 -16.39 8.63 12.67
N TYR A 25 -16.13 9.28 13.80
CA TYR A 25 -17.09 10.14 14.46
C TYR A 25 -17.54 11.32 13.59
N THR A 26 -16.60 11.98 12.89
CA THR A 26 -16.93 13.10 11.99
C THR A 26 -17.77 12.63 10.81
N MET A 27 -17.38 11.53 10.17
CA MET A 27 -18.09 11.01 8.99
C MET A 27 -19.47 10.45 9.33
N VAL A 28 -19.58 9.65 10.40
CA VAL A 28 -20.79 8.85 10.66
C VAL A 28 -21.75 9.56 11.62
N VAL A 29 -21.23 10.18 12.68
CA VAL A 29 -22.07 10.80 13.71
C VAL A 29 -22.39 12.25 13.35
N LYS A 30 -21.35 13.05 13.07
CA LYS A 30 -21.56 14.46 12.69
C LYS A 30 -22.05 14.62 11.25
N ARG A 31 -21.78 13.65 10.38
CA ARG A 31 -22.09 13.70 8.94
C ARG A 31 -21.46 14.91 8.26
N GLU A 32 -20.26 15.28 8.72
CA GLU A 32 -19.48 16.39 8.19
C GLU A 32 -18.37 15.84 7.27
N PRO A 33 -18.00 16.57 6.21
CA PRO A 33 -16.86 16.20 5.40
C PRO A 33 -15.55 16.32 6.20
N LEU A 34 -14.62 15.40 5.98
CA LEU A 34 -13.27 15.53 6.48
C LEU A 34 -12.58 16.74 5.82
N MET A 35 -11.54 17.27 6.48
CA MET A 35 -10.71 18.30 5.84
C MET A 35 -10.15 17.77 4.51
N LEU A 36 -10.10 18.63 3.49
CA LEU A 36 -9.66 18.27 2.14
C LEU A 36 -8.28 17.58 2.09
N LEU A 37 -7.40 17.88 3.06
CA LEU A 37 -6.11 17.22 3.21
C LEU A 37 -6.23 15.69 3.37
N TYR A 38 -7.31 15.21 4.00
CA TYR A 38 -7.56 13.79 4.26
C TYR A 38 -8.15 13.03 3.07
N ASN A 39 -8.61 13.73 2.03
CA ASN A 39 -9.15 13.08 0.82
C ASN A 39 -8.08 12.26 0.06
N ASN A 40 -6.80 12.51 0.34
CA ASN A 40 -5.67 11.75 -0.21
C ASN A 40 -5.31 10.50 0.63
N PHE A 41 -5.93 10.33 1.80
CA PHE A 41 -5.59 9.28 2.76
C PHE A 41 -6.78 8.39 3.12
N VAL A 42 -7.99 8.95 3.14
CA VAL A 42 -9.22 8.27 3.52
C VAL A 42 -10.18 8.33 2.34
N HIS A 43 -10.38 7.18 1.69
CA HIS A 43 -11.28 7.02 0.55
C HIS A 43 -12.58 6.34 0.99
N VAL A 44 -13.69 6.75 0.38
CA VAL A 44 -14.99 6.08 0.54
C VAL A 44 -15.07 5.00 -0.55
N GLU A 45 -15.12 3.74 -0.14
CA GLU A 45 -15.12 2.58 -1.03
C GLU A 45 -16.09 1.52 -0.51
N ASP A 46 -16.75 0.79 -1.41
CA ASP A 46 -17.51 -0.41 -1.06
C ASP A 46 -16.58 -1.64 -0.98
N LEU A 47 -16.23 -2.01 0.25
CA LEU A 47 -15.34 -3.14 0.54
C LEU A 47 -15.95 -4.51 0.27
N PHE A 48 -17.27 -4.59 0.06
CA PHE A 48 -17.97 -5.85 -0.19
C PHE A 48 -18.50 -5.95 -1.63
N SER A 49 -18.03 -5.06 -2.50
CA SER A 49 -18.23 -5.18 -3.93
C SER A 49 -17.46 -6.38 -4.52
N ASP A 50 -17.61 -6.60 -5.83
CA ASP A 50 -16.90 -7.68 -6.55
C ASP A 50 -15.39 -7.43 -6.70
N LYS A 51 -14.89 -6.31 -6.17
CA LYS A 51 -13.50 -5.89 -6.25
C LYS A 51 -12.61 -6.72 -5.34
N GLU A 52 -11.50 -7.22 -5.88
CA GLU A 52 -10.54 -7.97 -5.06
C GLU A 52 -9.73 -7.01 -4.15
N PRO A 53 -9.32 -7.45 -2.94
CA PRO A 53 -8.50 -6.62 -2.05
C PRO A 53 -7.21 -6.09 -2.68
N ARG A 54 -6.66 -6.84 -3.65
CA ARG A 54 -5.48 -6.42 -4.41
C ARG A 54 -5.76 -5.21 -5.29
N GLU A 55 -6.93 -5.16 -5.92
CA GLU A 55 -7.34 -4.04 -6.75
C GLU A 55 -7.50 -2.77 -5.89
N THR A 56 -8.04 -2.90 -4.68
CA THR A 56 -8.07 -1.79 -3.69
C THR A 56 -6.66 -1.31 -3.34
N TRP A 57 -5.70 -2.24 -3.19
CA TRP A 57 -4.31 -1.87 -2.95
C TRP A 57 -3.66 -1.18 -4.14
N GLU A 58 -3.94 -1.61 -5.37
CA GLU A 58 -3.41 -0.99 -6.58
C GLU A 58 -3.96 0.43 -6.78
N ASP A 59 -5.22 0.68 -6.39
CA ASP A 59 -5.84 2.00 -6.48
C ASP A 59 -5.33 3.02 -5.44
N TYR A 60 -5.03 2.56 -4.21
CA TYR A 60 -4.77 3.47 -3.08
C TYR A 60 -3.43 3.26 -2.36
N GLY A 61 -2.79 2.10 -2.50
CA GLY A 61 -1.62 1.69 -1.71
C GLY A 61 -0.24 1.97 -2.33
N GLY A 62 -0.18 2.51 -3.55
CA GLY A 62 1.05 2.55 -4.35
C GLY A 62 2.01 3.73 -4.08
N ASP A 63 1.50 4.93 -3.80
CA ASP A 63 2.31 6.16 -3.91
C ASP A 63 3.16 6.49 -2.67
N GLN A 64 2.85 5.92 -1.49
CA GLN A 64 3.51 6.26 -0.22
C GLN A 64 4.63 5.28 0.18
N LEU A 65 4.93 4.31 -0.68
CA LEU A 65 5.98 3.30 -0.49
C LEU A 65 7.24 3.59 -1.32
N CYS A 66 7.45 4.85 -1.74
CA CYS A 66 8.77 5.28 -2.19
C CYS A 66 9.72 5.16 -0.99
N ASP A 67 10.32 3.98 -0.86
CA ASP A 67 11.40 3.71 0.05
C ASP A 67 12.54 4.66 -0.32
N ASP A 68 12.92 5.54 0.61
CA ASP A 68 14.28 6.05 0.62
C ASP A 68 15.20 4.83 0.81
N GLU A 69 15.75 4.41 -0.32
CA GLU A 69 16.93 3.57 -0.50
C GLU A 69 16.94 2.19 0.18
N GLY A 70 16.61 1.13 -0.58
CA GLY A 70 17.00 -0.21 -0.16
C GLY A 70 16.38 -1.42 -0.87
N SER A 71 16.52 -1.54 -2.19
CA SER A 71 16.51 -2.84 -2.89
C SER A 71 15.28 -3.75 -2.65
N GLN A 72 14.13 -3.44 -3.25
CA GLN A 72 13.27 -4.53 -3.71
C GLN A 72 13.96 -5.22 -4.89
N LYS A 73 14.77 -6.25 -4.58
CA LYS A 73 15.27 -7.19 -5.58
C LYS A 73 14.07 -7.80 -6.28
N LYS A 74 13.87 -7.37 -7.53
CA LYS A 74 13.03 -8.01 -8.53
C LYS A 74 13.25 -9.51 -8.46
N TYR A 75 12.26 -10.27 -7.96
CA TYR A 75 12.30 -11.72 -7.98
C TYR A 75 12.39 -12.14 -9.45
N LYS A 76 13.58 -12.55 -9.87
CA LYS A 76 13.83 -13.25 -11.13
C LYS A 76 13.67 -14.73 -10.81
N PRO A 77 12.73 -15.46 -11.44
CA PRO A 77 12.75 -16.91 -11.36
C PRO A 77 14.12 -17.35 -11.90
N SER A 78 14.86 -18.11 -11.12
CA SER A 78 16.15 -18.64 -11.53
C SER A 78 15.96 -19.61 -12.69
N ASP A 79 16.33 -19.18 -13.89
CA ASP A 79 16.49 -20.04 -15.05
C ASP A 79 17.58 -21.10 -14.77
N GLY A 80 17.24 -22.36 -15.01
CA GLY A 80 18.20 -23.40 -15.39
C GLY A 80 18.91 -24.16 -14.26
N VAL A 81 18.34 -25.28 -13.84
CA VAL A 81 19.16 -26.44 -13.43
C VAL A 81 19.50 -27.24 -14.69
N HIS A 82 20.58 -26.85 -15.37
CA HIS A 82 21.31 -27.76 -16.25
C HIS A 82 22.05 -28.77 -15.38
N ARG A 83 21.47 -29.97 -15.22
CA ARG A 83 22.17 -31.10 -14.62
C ARG A 83 23.00 -31.78 -15.71
N GLY A 84 24.21 -31.27 -15.92
CA GLY A 84 25.22 -31.87 -16.79
C GLY A 84 26.11 -32.86 -16.06
N VAL A 85 26.12 -34.09 -16.59
CA VAL A 85 27.25 -35.03 -16.72
C VAL A 85 27.82 -35.72 -15.47
N ARG A 86 27.61 -37.03 -15.40
CA ARG A 86 28.68 -37.99 -15.04
C ARG A 86 28.74 -39.06 -16.13
N GLY A 87 29.80 -39.03 -16.94
CA GLY A 87 30.18 -40.17 -17.75
C GLY A 87 30.98 -41.18 -16.92
N LYS A 88 30.87 -42.47 -17.26
CA LYS A 88 31.97 -43.30 -17.80
C LYS A 88 31.53 -44.76 -17.94
N SER A 89 31.92 -45.31 -19.08
CA SER A 89 31.89 -46.69 -19.55
C SER A 89 32.35 -47.73 -18.53
N LEU A 90 31.68 -48.89 -18.50
CA LEU A 90 32.21 -50.23 -18.78
C LEU A 90 31.04 -51.21 -19.01
#